data_AF-A0A968NUU0-F1
#
_entry.id   AF-A0A968NUU0-F1
#
_cell.length_a   1.000
_cell.length_b   1.000
_cell.length_c   1.000
_cell.angle_alpha   90.00
_cell.angle_beta   90.00
_cell.angle_gamma   90.00
#
_symmetry.space_group_name_H-M   'P 1'
#
loop_
_entity.id
_entity.type
_entity.pdbx_description
1 polymer ?
#
loop_
_entity_poly.entity_id
_entity_poly.type
_entity_poly.pdbx_seq_one_letter_code
_entity_poly.pdbx_strand_id
1 'polypeptide(L)' 'MHAATSDRLENAVRENVFWQMERLKESSIVYDLLQQQQIKIVGGYFDLETGKVSILNVTTGQRSTIQVNHIHAF' A
#
# COMPACT_ATOMS: atom_id res chain seq x y z
N MET A 1 13.62 12.46 -29.58
CA MET A 1 12.19 12.14 -29.34
C MET A 1 12.11 10.75 -28.70
N HIS A 2 12.42 10.60 -27.40
CA HIS A 2 12.42 9.31 -26.68
C HIS A 2 11.79 9.35 -25.27
N ALA A 3 11.39 10.53 -24.76
CA ALA A 3 10.92 10.66 -23.37
C ALA A 3 9.48 10.15 -23.13
N ALA A 4 8.56 10.38 -24.08
CA ALA A 4 7.13 10.20 -23.82
C ALA A 4 6.68 8.72 -23.62
N THR A 5 7.44 7.74 -24.09
CA THR A 5 7.12 6.32 -23.94
C THR A 5 7.69 5.75 -22.65
N SER A 6 8.86 6.22 -22.23
CA SER A 6 9.53 5.81 -21.00
C SER A 6 8.70 6.18 -19.77
N ASP A 7 8.16 7.40 -19.76
CA ASP A 7 7.31 7.89 -18.67
C ASP A 7 6.02 7.07 -18.54
N ARG A 8 5.44 6.63 -19.66
CA ARG A 8 4.20 5.84 -19.66
C ARG A 8 4.41 4.43 -19.13
N LEU A 9 5.51 3.78 -19.53
CA LEU A 9 5.83 2.44 -19.04
C LEU A 9 6.16 2.50 -17.55
N GLU A 10 7.01 3.43 -17.13
CA GLU A 10 7.36 3.60 -15.73
C GLU A 10 6.11 3.88 -14.88
N ASN A 11 5.23 4.77 -15.35
CA ASN A 11 3.98 5.06 -14.66
C ASN A 11 3.06 3.83 -14.59
N ALA A 12 2.95 3.05 -15.67
CA ALA A 12 2.14 1.83 -15.66
C ALA A 12 2.67 0.79 -14.65
N VAL A 13 3.99 0.68 -14.48
CA VAL A 13 4.58 -0.21 -13.46
C VAL A 13 4.28 0.30 -12.05
N ARG A 14 4.43 1.60 -11.80
CA ARG A 14 4.11 2.21 -10.50
C ARG A 14 2.62 2.03 -10.15
N GLU A 15 1.72 2.29 -11.09
CA GLU A 15 0.28 2.08 -10.93
C GLU A 15 -0.08 0.60 -10.70
N ASN A 16 0.62 -0.34 -11.36
CA ASN A 16 0.45 -1.76 -11.08
C ASN A 16 0.83 -2.08 -9.63
N VAL A 17 1.94 -1.53 -9.12
CA VAL A 17 2.32 -1.72 -7.71
C VAL A 17 1.21 -1.24 -6.78
N PHE A 18 0.65 -0.05 -7.00
CA PHE A 18 -0.47 0.45 -6.19
C PHE A 18 -1.70 -0.45 -6.27
N TRP A 19 -2.09 -0.86 -7.48
CA TRP A 19 -3.23 -1.74 -7.68
C TRP A 19 -3.07 -3.09 -6.98
N GLN A 20 -1.88 -3.69 -7.05
CA GLN A 20 -1.60 -4.95 -6.34
C GLN A 20 -1.57 -4.78 -4.83
N MET A 21 -1.08 -3.64 -4.33
CA MET A 21 -1.16 -3.32 -2.90
C MET A 21 -2.60 -3.26 -2.42
N GLU A 22 -3.53 -2.67 -3.19
CA GLU A 22 -4.96 -2.66 -2.83
C GLU A 22 -5.55 -4.06 -2.87
N ARG A 23 -5.26 -4.85 -3.90
CA ARG A 23 -5.73 -6.24 -3.99
C ARG A 23 -5.24 -7.12 -2.85
N LEU A 24 -4.01 -6.91 -2.37
CA LEU A 24 -3.49 -7.62 -1.21
C LEU A 24 -4.35 -7.35 0.04
N LYS A 25 -4.92 -6.16 0.18
CA LYS A 25 -5.79 -5.82 1.31
C LYS A 25 -7.17 -6.47 1.23
N GLU A 26 -7.60 -6.92 0.05
CA GLU A 26 -8.86 -7.67 -0.12
C GLU A 26 -8.77 -9.10 0.42
N SER A 27 -7.56 -9.64 0.56
CA SER A 27 -7.33 -10.96 1.17
C SER A 27 -7.64 -10.90 2.67
N SER A 28 -8.56 -11.75 3.14
CA SER A 28 -8.98 -11.77 4.55
C SER A 28 -7.82 -11.96 5.53
N ILE A 29 -6.89 -12.88 5.24
CA ILE A 29 -5.73 -13.11 6.11
C ILE A 29 -4.79 -11.90 6.16
N VAL A 30 -4.58 -11.22 5.03
CA VAL A 30 -3.72 -10.04 4.97
C VAL A 30 -4.40 -8.86 5.67
N TYR A 31 -5.70 -8.70 5.48
CA TYR A 31 -6.51 -7.69 6.16
C TYR A 31 -6.43 -7.87 7.68
N ASP A 32 -6.69 -9.08 8.19
CA ASP A 32 -6.68 -9.37 9.62
C ASP A 32 -5.29 -9.11 10.23
N LEU A 33 -4.23 -9.59 9.58
CA LEU A 33 -2.85 -9.37 10.04
C LEU A 33 -2.44 -7.89 9.98
N LEU A 34 -2.94 -7.13 9.00
CA LEU A 34 -2.74 -5.68 8.93
C LEU A 34 -3.44 -4.99 10.10
N GLN A 35 -4.71 -5.28 10.37
CA GLN A 35 -5.46 -4.68 11.49
C GLN A 35 -4.81 -4.98 12.84
N GLN A 36 -4.31 -6.20 13.01
CA GLN A 36 -3.57 -6.64 14.20
C GLN A 36 -2.14 -6.06 14.27
N GLN A 37 -1.73 -5.24 13.30
CA GLN A 37 -0.39 -4.62 13.21
C GLN A 37 0.76 -5.63 13.19
N GLN A 38 0.49 -6.87 12.78
CA GLN A 38 1.50 -7.93 12.72
C GLN A 38 2.33 -7.84 11.44
N ILE A 39 1.75 -7.28 10.38
CA ILE A 39 2.41 -7.07 9.09
C ILE A 39 2.22 -5.65 8.59
N LYS A 40 3.04 -5.27 7.62
CA LYS A 40 2.88 -4.06 6.80
C LYS A 40 3.01 -4.44 5.32
N ILE A 41 2.31 -3.75 4.45
CA ILE A 41 2.49 -3.89 2.99
C ILE A 41 3.42 -2.78 2.53
N VAL A 42 4.47 -3.13 1.79
CA VAL A 42 5.42 -2.16 1.21
C VAL A 42 5.42 -2.34 -0.31
N GLY A 43 5.08 -1.29 -1.04
CA GLY A 43 5.21 -1.24 -2.50
C GLY A 43 6.57 -0.70 -2.89
N GLY A 44 7.35 -1.50 -3.63
CA GLY A 44 8.68 -1.12 -4.12
C GLY A 44 8.74 -1.12 -5.64
N TYR A 45 9.50 -0.19 -6.19
CA TYR A 45 9.91 -0.15 -7.59
C TYR A 45 11.42 -0.37 -7.68
N PHE A 46 11.85 -1.30 -8.52
CA PHE A 46 13.25 -1.56 -8.78
C PHE A 46 13.61 -1.09 -10.19
N ASP A 47 14.57 -0.17 -10.27
CA ASP A 47 15.17 0.24 -11.52
C ASP A 47 16.28 -0.75 -11.90
N LEU A 48 16.07 -1.49 -13.00
CA LEU A 48 17.01 -2.51 -13.49
C LEU A 48 18.29 -1.91 -14.10
N GLU A 49 18.26 -0.67 -14.58
CA GLU A 49 19.42 -0.02 -15.18
C GLU A 49 20.37 0.50 -14.11
N THR A 50 19.82 1.10 -13.05
CA THR A 50 20.62 1.73 -11.99
C THR A 50 20.78 0.86 -10.74
N GLY A 51 19.98 -0.20 -10.60
CA GLY A 51 19.91 -1.02 -9.39
C GLY A 51 19.22 -0.33 -8.21
N LYS A 52 18.60 0.84 -8.43
CA LYS A 52 17.97 1.63 -7.36
C LYS A 52 16.62 1.05 -6.97
N VAL A 53 16.43 0.84 -5.67
CA VAL A 53 15.12 0.54 -5.07
C VAL A 53 14.46 1.86 -4.64
N SER A 54 13.21 2.07 -5.06
CA SER A 54 12.37 3.17 -4.61
C SER A 54 11.17 2.61 -3.85
N ILE A 55 11.00 3.01 -2.59
CA ILE A 55 9.77 2.71 -1.84
C ILE A 55 8.69 3.67 -2.29
N LEU A 56 7.61 3.14 -2.87
CA LEU A 56 6.51 3.94 -3.41
C LEU A 56 5.47 4.24 -2.33
N ASN A 57 5.12 3.25 -1.50
CA ASN A 57 4.13 3.37 -0.44
C ASN A 57 4.33 2.30 0.63
N VAL A 58 3.89 2.61 1.84
CA VAL A 58 3.83 1.68 2.96
C VAL A 58 2.43 1.78 3.58
N THR A 59 1.70 0.68 3.65
CA THR A 59 0.44 0.57 4.38
C THR A 59 0.63 -0.23 5.66
N THR A 60 0.14 0.31 6.77
CA THR A 60 0.06 -0.34 8.08
C THR A 60 -1.39 -0.42 8.54
N GLY A 61 -1.70 -1.29 9.49
CA GLY A 61 -3.00 -1.30 10.16
C GLY A 61 -3.39 0.07 10.68
N GLN A 62 -4.63 0.48 10.42
CA GLN A 62 -5.17 1.73 10.94
C GLN A 62 -5.70 1.48 12.35
N ARG A 63 -5.29 2.29 13.33
CA ARG A 63 -5.97 2.29 14.64
C ARG A 63 -7.35 2.91 14.45
N SER A 64 -8.39 2.09 14.39
CA SER A 64 -9.75 2.57 14.66
C SER A 64 -9.81 2.97 16.12
N THR A 65 -9.63 4.26 16.42
CA THR A 65 -10.05 4.82 17.71
C THR A 65 -11.57 4.65 17.80
N ILE A 66 -12.02 3.59 18.46
CA ILE A 66 -13.40 3.49 18.91
C ILE A 66 -13.56 4.58 19.97
N GLN A 67 -14.14 5.72 19.61
CA GLN A 67 -14.67 6.65 20.59
C GLN A 67 -15.90 6.00 21.21
N VAL A 68 -15.72 5.31 22.34
CA VAL A 68 -16.83 4.88 23.18
C VAL A 68 -17.40 6.15 23.82
N ASN A 69 -18.38 6.77 23.15
CA ASN A 69 -19.18 7.79 23.80
C ASN A 69 -19.96 7.10 24.92
N HIS A 70 -19.61 7.47 26.16
CA HIS A 70 -20.28 7.10 27.39
C HIS A 70 -21.81 7.17 27.19
N ILE A 71 -22.47 6.01 27.21
CA ILE A 71 -23.93 5.95 27.32
C ILE A 71 -24.23 6.22 28.79
N HIS A 72 -24.69 7.42 29.12
CA HIS A 72 -25.39 7.63 30.38
C HIS A 72 -26.74 6.89 30.26
N ALA A 73 -26.80 5.70 30.84
CA ALA A 73 -28.06 5.05 31.15
C ALA A 73 -28.73 5.85 32.28
N PHE A 74 -30.05 5.97 32.15
CA PHE A 74 -31.01 6.66 33.01
C PHE A 74 -30.79 6.45 34.52
#